data_AF-G0MWI7-F1
#
_entry.id   AF-G0MWI7-F1
#
_cell.length_a   1.000
_cell.length_b   1.000
_cell.length_c   1.000
_cell.angle_alpha   90.00
_cell.angle_beta   90.00
_cell.angle_gamma   90.00
#
_symmetry.space_group_name_H-M   'P 1'
#
loop_
_entity.id
_entity.type
_entity.pdbx_description
1 polymer ?
#
loop_
_entity_poly.entity_id
_entity_poly.type
_entity_poly.pdbx_seq_one_letter_code
_entity_poly.pdbx_strand_id
1 'polypeptide(L)'
;MVKRAGHCCSIERMHAMDNLYCVGGRNCLISLGEQYRRLLNENEEESMEVCCLKKVEGKTHVELYVDKHHQAKFSNTVERREYQPSDVEEWLECTKCRTQHHATCTVYHPAKDGKKFVCPRCDPLNIRTYRVEDLDTTQATDFFEKELKNPNEDQIIWSRILSAHKKPGDLFQQNRNNSYPNLRRLPPVSYVRKTYGFFIKRDGLDVLFLVLMTHEYKNVASRKNNTIHVEFLDSVKYVEHKPLAAVAESVFQAFCSYARDAGFETIYLWACPPPFTNEGYVFNARPGPPKQTNNQHLYDWYRSAGKCGSVQRVYQGCVTKDHGTLDDHLDALCYENNPIAGALEQSLEESKDLPEKNRIRHLRGTLGMDNKKMFYLRLKKADQVGVQQYEEALFPGSFASSAFLENQRAHKLEFHNLQSAKYATQLIIFCVKMERQLGDIQKLLVPVSETAPPAAIPQPAPPPVAQQVALPPPPAPPQNAPPPPQIPPAVAAAAVPPRPALPAPPPVPQIWYPNILRMVSELTDFYSVSSYFSFFQNAPPPQLAMLNRRQALAQIAPQPQVARPNLNNDLRFPQVRRFLFINPDGTPHL
;
A
#
# COMPACT_ATOMS: atom_id res chain seq x y z
N MET A 1 40.05 7.18 -7.28
CA MET A 1 40.69 7.76 -6.06
C MET A 1 39.81 7.60 -4.82
N VAL A 2 38.52 7.90 -4.87
CA VAL A 2 37.58 7.89 -3.73
C VAL A 2 37.50 6.54 -2.97
N LYS A 3 37.27 5.42 -3.68
CA LYS A 3 37.28 4.08 -3.06
C LYS A 3 38.65 3.69 -2.47
N ARG A 4 39.74 4.15 -3.08
CA ARG A 4 41.11 3.93 -2.55
C ARG A 4 41.33 4.69 -1.24
N ALA A 5 40.71 5.87 -1.10
CA ALA A 5 40.66 6.63 0.15
C ALA A 5 39.69 6.04 1.20
N GLY A 6 38.97 4.96 0.88
CA GLY A 6 38.11 4.22 1.81
C GLY A 6 36.65 4.69 1.92
N HIS A 7 36.23 5.68 1.13
CA HIS A 7 34.84 6.11 1.01
C HIS A 7 34.03 5.19 0.09
N CYS A 8 32.70 5.14 0.24
CA CYS A 8 31.86 4.28 -0.61
C CYS A 8 31.79 4.76 -2.08
N CYS A 9 31.59 6.07 -2.29
CA CYS A 9 31.49 6.74 -3.58
C CYS A 9 31.64 8.26 -3.37
N SER A 10 31.58 9.05 -4.45
CA SER A 10 31.65 10.52 -4.45
C SER A 10 30.43 11.16 -5.11
N ILE A 11 29.31 10.45 -5.11
CA ILE A 11 28.08 10.87 -5.77
C ILE A 11 27.15 11.33 -4.66
N GLU A 12 26.71 12.58 -4.70
CA GLU A 12 25.59 13.02 -3.87
C GLU A 12 24.32 12.32 -4.37
N ARG A 13 23.65 11.59 -3.47
CA ARG A 13 22.45 10.83 -3.80
C ARG A 13 21.22 11.60 -3.36
N MET A 14 20.26 11.70 -4.27
CA MET A 14 18.95 12.25 -3.97
C MET A 14 17.93 11.12 -3.93
N HIS A 15 17.12 11.14 -2.88
CA HIS A 15 15.89 10.39 -2.75
C HIS A 15 14.91 10.79 -3.85
N ALA A 16 14.09 9.84 -4.28
CA ALA A 16 13.03 10.14 -5.23
C ALA A 16 12.00 11.09 -4.59
N MET A 17 11.64 12.14 -5.32
CA MET A 17 10.54 13.02 -4.89
C MET A 17 9.20 12.29 -5.00
N ASP A 18 8.35 12.50 -4.01
CA ASP A 18 6.95 12.05 -4.06
C ASP A 18 6.21 12.73 -5.21
N ASN A 19 5.41 11.95 -5.93
CA ASN A 19 4.66 12.46 -7.06
C ASN A 19 3.59 13.45 -6.61
N LEU A 20 3.57 14.58 -7.30
CA LEU A 20 2.68 15.69 -7.02
C LEU A 20 1.68 15.80 -8.16
N TYR A 21 0.40 15.55 -7.86
CA TYR A 21 -0.68 15.57 -8.85
C TYR A 21 -1.41 16.90 -8.85
N CYS A 22 -1.69 17.41 -10.03
CA CYS A 22 -2.42 18.64 -10.22
C CYS A 22 -3.94 18.37 -10.25
N VAL A 23 -4.69 18.96 -9.32
CA VAL A 23 -6.16 18.82 -9.25
C VAL A 23 -6.89 19.42 -10.46
N GLY A 24 -6.29 20.43 -11.11
CA GLY A 24 -6.86 21.07 -12.29
C GLY A 24 -6.81 20.26 -13.60
N GLY A 25 -6.15 19.10 -13.62
CA GLY A 25 -5.98 18.31 -14.83
C GLY A 25 -5.99 16.81 -14.59
N ARG A 26 -6.74 16.07 -15.40
CA ARG A 26 -6.80 14.60 -15.30
C ARG A 26 -5.44 13.99 -15.64
N ASN A 27 -4.90 13.17 -14.74
CA ASN A 27 -3.56 12.59 -14.87
C ASN A 27 -2.49 13.66 -15.17
N CYS A 28 -2.59 14.84 -14.55
CA CYS A 28 -1.56 15.85 -14.65
C CYS A 28 -0.55 15.71 -13.51
N LEU A 29 0.67 15.29 -13.85
CA LEU A 29 1.81 15.27 -12.92
C LEU A 29 2.56 16.60 -12.98
N ILE A 30 2.92 17.13 -11.82
CA ILE A 30 3.75 18.33 -11.68
C ILE A 30 5.21 17.88 -11.65
N SER A 31 5.97 18.17 -12.70
CA SER A 31 7.37 17.74 -12.85
C SER A 31 8.34 18.62 -12.03
N LEU A 32 9.58 18.15 -11.85
CA LEU A 32 10.65 18.97 -11.27
C LEU A 32 10.83 20.27 -12.06
N GLY A 33 10.97 21.40 -11.36
CA GLY A 33 11.07 22.75 -11.91
C GLY A 33 9.73 23.38 -12.32
N GLU A 34 8.62 22.63 -12.32
CA GLU A 34 7.31 23.18 -12.67
C GLU A 34 6.71 23.98 -11.51
N GLN A 35 5.97 25.03 -11.88
CA GLN A 35 5.32 25.90 -10.91
C GLN A 35 3.89 25.47 -10.61
N TYR A 36 3.50 25.62 -9.35
CA TYR A 36 2.18 25.27 -8.85
C TYR A 36 1.72 26.21 -7.73
N ARG A 37 0.44 26.10 -7.39
CA ARG A 37 -0.17 26.77 -6.23
C ARG A 37 -0.90 25.74 -5.39
N ARG A 38 -0.94 25.95 -4.07
CA ARG A 38 -1.75 25.16 -3.14
C ARG A 38 -3.19 25.67 -3.13
N LEU A 39 -4.13 24.74 -3.06
CA LEU A 39 -5.53 25.04 -2.81
C LEU A 39 -5.68 25.44 -1.34
N LEU A 40 -6.53 26.43 -1.07
CA LEU A 40 -6.89 26.82 0.29
C LEU A 40 -8.14 26.06 0.75
N ASN A 41 -8.12 25.60 1.99
CA ASN A 41 -9.28 24.96 2.62
C ASN A 41 -10.34 26.01 3.04
N GLU A 42 -11.43 25.55 3.67
CA GLU A 42 -12.53 26.42 4.14
C GLU A 42 -12.07 27.48 5.17
N ASN A 43 -11.00 27.19 5.90
CA ASN A 43 -10.39 28.11 6.88
C ASN A 43 -9.33 29.04 6.25
N GLU A 44 -9.22 29.06 4.91
CA GLU A 44 -8.22 29.81 4.15
C GLU A 44 -6.76 29.37 4.41
N GLU A 45 -6.55 28.17 4.92
CA GLU A 45 -5.21 27.59 5.13
C GLU A 45 -4.78 26.74 3.93
N GLU A 46 -3.47 26.66 3.69
CA GLU A 46 -2.93 25.84 2.60
C GLU A 46 -3.20 24.35 2.83
N SER A 47 -3.85 23.73 1.85
CA SER A 47 -4.10 22.30 1.83
C SER A 47 -2.95 21.53 1.15
N MET A 48 -3.05 20.20 1.20
CA MET A 48 -2.16 19.29 0.47
C MET A 48 -2.43 19.27 -1.04
N GLU A 49 -3.60 19.76 -1.47
CA GLU A 49 -3.98 19.77 -2.88
C GLU A 49 -3.28 20.91 -3.62
N VAL A 50 -2.79 20.61 -4.82
CA VAL A 50 -2.06 21.58 -5.62
C VAL A 50 -2.56 21.60 -7.05
N CYS A 51 -2.34 22.72 -7.71
CA CYS A 51 -2.64 22.88 -9.11
C CYS A 51 -1.47 23.54 -9.84
N CYS A 52 -1.03 22.94 -10.95
CA CYS A 52 0.07 23.49 -11.74
C CYS A 52 -0.38 24.70 -12.56
N LEU A 53 0.60 25.49 -13.01
CA LEU A 53 0.37 26.67 -13.84
C LEU A 53 0.51 26.37 -15.35
N LYS A 54 0.46 25.08 -15.75
CA LYS A 54 0.47 24.68 -17.16
C LYS A 54 -0.77 25.23 -17.85
N LYS A 55 -0.58 25.77 -19.06
CA LYS A 55 -1.68 26.25 -19.91
C LYS A 55 -2.20 25.13 -20.81
N VAL A 56 -3.51 24.96 -20.82
CA VAL A 56 -4.27 24.10 -21.72
C VAL A 56 -5.36 24.97 -22.35
N GLU A 57 -5.40 25.02 -23.69
CA GLU A 57 -6.38 25.84 -24.44
C GLU A 57 -6.39 27.33 -24.03
N GLY A 58 -5.22 27.87 -23.67
CA GLY A 58 -5.05 29.28 -23.31
C GLY A 58 -5.28 29.62 -21.82
N LYS A 59 -5.87 28.70 -21.03
CA LYS A 59 -6.06 28.85 -19.59
C LYS A 59 -5.12 27.95 -18.79
N THR A 60 -4.66 28.42 -17.64
CA THR A 60 -3.92 27.59 -16.67
C THR A 60 -4.83 26.54 -16.04
N HIS A 61 -4.27 25.44 -15.54
CA HIS A 61 -5.07 24.48 -14.76
C HIS A 61 -5.69 25.11 -13.50
N VAL A 62 -5.06 26.12 -12.91
CA VAL A 62 -5.65 26.88 -11.79
C VAL A 62 -6.95 27.55 -12.24
N GLU A 63 -6.92 28.29 -13.35
CA GLU A 63 -8.11 28.95 -13.93
C GLU A 63 -9.19 27.93 -14.32
N LEU A 64 -8.79 26.82 -14.97
CA LEU A 64 -9.72 25.76 -15.35
C LEU A 64 -10.37 25.07 -14.14
N TYR A 65 -9.66 24.97 -13.02
CA TYR A 65 -10.19 24.41 -11.79
C TYR A 65 -11.20 25.37 -11.15
N VAL A 66 -10.88 26.66 -11.05
CA VAL A 66 -11.79 27.70 -10.54
C VAL A 66 -13.05 27.82 -11.39
N ASP A 67 -12.94 27.71 -12.71
CA ASP A 67 -14.09 27.71 -13.63
C ASP A 67 -15.06 26.56 -13.35
N LYS A 68 -14.55 25.39 -12.92
CA LYS A 68 -15.38 24.21 -12.56
C LYS A 68 -15.84 24.24 -11.12
N HIS A 69 -15.04 24.82 -10.23
CA HIS A 69 -15.25 24.87 -8.79
C HIS A 69 -15.22 26.33 -8.34
N HIS A 70 -16.33 27.05 -8.55
CA HIS A 70 -16.42 28.50 -8.34
C HIS A 70 -16.04 29.01 -6.94
N GLN A 71 -16.05 28.12 -5.93
CA GLN A 71 -15.68 28.45 -4.54
C GLN A 71 -14.21 28.16 -4.23
N ALA A 72 -13.48 27.49 -5.13
CA ALA A 72 -12.08 27.13 -4.93
C ALA A 72 -11.20 28.39 -4.87
N LYS A 73 -10.39 28.49 -3.81
CA LYS A 73 -9.38 29.54 -3.63
C LYS A 73 -8.00 28.91 -3.65
N PHE A 74 -7.01 29.64 -4.17
CA PHE A 74 -5.61 29.21 -4.20
C PHE A 74 -4.74 30.21 -3.46
N SER A 75 -3.64 29.72 -2.89
CA SER A 75 -2.59 30.56 -2.33
C SER A 75 -2.08 31.55 -3.38
N ASN A 76 -1.76 32.77 -2.93
CA ASN A 76 -1.10 33.77 -3.77
C ASN A 76 0.36 33.40 -4.05
N THR A 77 0.93 32.52 -3.23
CA THR A 77 2.29 32.02 -3.37
C THR A 77 2.38 31.07 -4.56
N VAL A 78 3.34 31.33 -5.45
CA VAL A 78 3.70 30.41 -6.54
C VAL A 78 4.93 29.64 -6.10
N GLU A 79 4.73 28.35 -5.85
CA GLU A 79 5.82 27.43 -5.55
C GLU A 79 6.39 26.83 -6.82
N ARG A 80 7.62 26.35 -6.74
CA ARG A 80 8.28 25.57 -7.79
C ARG A 80 8.71 24.24 -7.20
N ARG A 81 8.45 23.14 -7.90
CA ARG A 81 8.85 21.81 -7.45
C ARG A 81 10.37 21.68 -7.54
N GLU A 82 11.05 21.64 -6.40
CA GLU A 82 12.50 21.51 -6.30
C GLU A 82 12.87 20.57 -5.16
N TYR A 83 14.05 19.96 -5.25
CA TYR A 83 14.58 19.13 -4.17
C TYR A 83 14.80 19.96 -2.92
N GLN A 84 14.33 19.42 -1.80
CA GLN A 84 14.59 19.96 -0.47
C GLN A 84 15.85 19.31 0.12
N PRO A 85 16.53 19.93 1.09
CA PRO A 85 17.69 19.32 1.76
C PRO A 85 17.41 17.92 2.32
N SER A 86 16.17 17.66 2.77
CA SER A 86 15.72 16.34 3.26
C SER A 86 15.64 15.27 2.17
N ASP A 87 15.70 15.66 0.90
CA ASP A 87 15.73 14.72 -0.22
C ASP A 87 17.16 14.25 -0.52
N VAL A 88 18.19 14.82 0.11
CA VAL A 88 19.57 14.35 -0.05
C VAL A 88 19.84 13.24 0.97
N GLU A 89 20.38 12.11 0.51
CA GLU A 89 20.79 11.02 1.40
C GLU A 89 21.93 11.50 2.31
N GLU A 90 21.73 11.41 3.62
CA GLU A 90 22.73 11.84 4.60
C GLU A 90 23.99 10.96 4.55
N TRP A 91 25.15 11.60 4.72
CA TRP A 91 26.43 10.90 4.84
C TRP A 91 26.62 10.32 6.23
N LEU A 92 27.00 9.04 6.28
CA LEU A 92 27.41 8.34 7.48
C LEU A 92 28.93 8.44 7.66
N GLU A 93 29.39 8.87 8.83
CA GLU A 93 30.81 8.89 9.17
C GLU A 93 31.20 7.64 9.99
N CYS A 94 32.17 6.87 9.51
CA CYS A 94 32.67 5.71 10.24
C CYS A 94 33.39 6.12 11.52
N THR A 95 32.96 5.60 12.68
CA THR A 95 33.58 5.98 13.96
C THR A 95 35.02 5.50 14.15
N LYS A 96 35.49 4.53 13.34
CA LYS A 96 36.87 3.99 13.40
C LYS A 96 37.82 4.73 12.46
N CYS A 97 37.49 4.84 11.17
CA CYS A 97 38.39 5.40 10.15
C CYS A 97 37.97 6.77 9.60
N ARG A 98 36.86 7.35 10.09
CA ARG A 98 36.35 8.68 9.71
C ARG A 98 36.00 8.86 8.23
N THR A 99 36.04 7.79 7.44
CA THR A 99 35.58 7.81 6.05
C THR A 99 34.06 7.92 5.98
N GLN A 100 33.57 8.58 4.94
CA GLN A 100 32.16 8.84 4.70
C GLN A 100 31.54 7.81 3.77
N HIS A 101 30.32 7.38 4.09
CA HIS A 101 29.57 6.34 3.39
C HIS A 101 28.09 6.71 3.30
N HIS A 102 27.40 6.21 2.29
CA HIS A 102 25.94 6.25 2.23
C HIS A 102 25.34 5.04 2.97
N ALA A 103 24.18 5.23 3.59
CA ALA A 103 23.41 4.15 4.19
C ALA A 103 23.04 3.10 3.15
N THR A 104 22.56 3.53 1.99
CA THR A 104 22.21 2.65 0.86
C THR A 104 23.42 1.88 0.34
N CYS A 105 24.60 2.50 0.23
CA CYS A 105 25.83 1.83 -0.23
C CYS A 105 26.30 0.72 0.71
N THR A 106 26.13 0.91 2.01
CA THR A 106 26.61 -0.02 3.04
C THR A 106 25.53 -0.93 3.58
N VAL A 107 24.29 -0.71 3.14
CA VAL A 107 23.05 -1.28 3.68
C VAL A 107 22.89 -1.13 5.19
N TYR A 108 23.49 -0.09 5.77
CA TYR A 108 23.41 0.21 7.20
C TYR A 108 22.10 0.92 7.54
N HIS A 109 21.48 0.55 8.66
CA HIS A 109 20.39 1.32 9.25
C HIS A 109 20.46 1.26 10.78
N PRO A 110 20.29 2.39 11.50
CA PRO A 110 20.50 2.42 12.95
C PRO A 110 19.56 1.54 13.76
N ALA A 111 18.32 1.32 13.30
CA ALA A 111 17.40 0.39 13.96
C ALA A 111 17.83 -1.08 13.81
N LYS A 112 18.55 -1.39 12.74
CA LYS A 112 18.99 -2.76 12.37
C LYS A 112 20.36 -3.09 12.96
N ASP A 113 21.28 -2.12 12.92
CA ASP A 113 22.71 -2.29 13.18
C ASP A 113 23.20 -1.55 14.43
N GLY A 114 22.31 -0.81 15.11
CA GLY A 114 22.64 0.01 16.29
C GLY A 114 23.02 1.44 15.94
N LYS A 115 23.22 2.30 16.96
CA LYS A 115 23.35 3.76 16.76
C LYS A 115 24.68 4.22 16.17
N LYS A 116 25.75 3.41 16.25
CA LYS A 116 27.10 3.80 15.82
C LYS A 116 27.47 3.09 14.53
N PHE A 117 27.74 3.87 13.48
CA PHE A 117 28.15 3.34 12.20
C PHE A 117 29.65 3.01 12.19
N VAL A 118 29.97 1.74 11.90
CA VAL A 118 31.32 1.27 11.57
C VAL A 118 31.28 0.66 10.17
N CYS A 119 32.15 1.15 9.27
CA CYS A 119 32.13 0.72 7.88
C CYS A 119 32.61 -0.73 7.70
N PRO A 120 32.19 -1.43 6.63
CA PRO A 120 32.56 -2.83 6.37
C PRO A 120 34.07 -3.10 6.33
N ARG A 121 34.89 -2.09 5.98
CA ARG A 121 36.35 -2.22 5.97
C ARG A 121 36.95 -2.30 7.38
N CYS A 122 36.37 -1.58 8.32
CA CYS A 122 36.85 -1.54 9.70
C CYS A 122 36.22 -2.61 10.59
N ASP A 123 35.03 -3.06 10.23
CA ASP A 123 34.35 -4.17 10.88
C ASP A 123 33.32 -4.81 9.93
N PRO A 124 33.67 -5.92 9.27
CA PRO A 124 32.78 -6.61 8.35
C PRO A 124 31.50 -7.15 9.00
N LEU A 125 31.50 -7.35 10.33
CA LEU A 125 30.38 -7.96 11.07
C LEU A 125 29.45 -6.94 11.72
N ASN A 126 29.83 -5.65 11.74
CA ASN A 126 29.04 -4.61 12.37
C ASN A 126 27.72 -4.31 11.63
N ILE A 127 27.66 -4.60 10.32
CA ILE A 127 26.44 -4.45 9.53
C ILE A 127 25.80 -5.82 9.37
N ARG A 128 24.62 -5.98 9.94
CA ARG A 128 23.86 -7.23 9.89
C ARG A 128 23.18 -7.36 8.54
N THR A 129 23.30 -8.53 7.93
CA THR A 129 22.56 -8.89 6.72
C THR A 129 21.40 -9.78 7.10
N TYR A 130 20.21 -9.44 6.62
CA TYR A 130 19.01 -10.24 6.74
C TYR A 130 18.76 -10.92 5.41
N ARG A 131 18.40 -12.19 5.47
CA ARG A 131 18.15 -13.01 4.29
C ARG A 131 16.70 -13.43 4.24
N VAL A 132 16.22 -13.84 3.07
CA VAL A 132 14.84 -14.35 2.96
C VAL A 132 14.61 -15.54 3.88
N GLU A 133 15.65 -16.34 4.10
CA GLU A 133 15.63 -17.53 4.95
C GLU A 133 15.41 -17.19 6.42
N ASP A 134 15.59 -15.93 6.82
CA ASP A 134 15.21 -15.45 8.15
C ASP A 134 13.69 -15.31 8.35
N LEU A 135 12.91 -15.42 7.28
CA LEU A 135 11.45 -15.40 7.32
C LEU A 135 10.89 -16.82 7.19
N ASP A 136 9.86 -17.12 7.97
CA ASP A 136 9.13 -18.39 7.96
C ASP A 136 8.59 -18.75 6.58
N THR A 137 8.70 -20.03 6.26
CA THR A 137 8.03 -20.64 5.10
C THR A 137 6.61 -21.08 5.47
N THR A 138 5.82 -21.32 4.43
CA THR A 138 4.47 -21.87 4.48
C THR A 138 4.32 -22.86 3.34
N GLN A 139 3.29 -23.69 3.39
CA GLN A 139 3.02 -24.62 2.29
C GLN A 139 2.81 -23.88 0.94
N ALA A 140 2.25 -22.67 0.96
CA ALA A 140 2.12 -21.84 -0.23
C ALA A 140 3.49 -21.39 -0.79
N THR A 141 4.39 -20.93 0.08
CA THR A 141 5.72 -20.47 -0.34
C THR A 141 6.58 -21.63 -0.83
N ASP A 142 6.51 -22.77 -0.17
CA ASP A 142 7.23 -23.98 -0.57
C ASP A 142 6.73 -24.48 -1.93
N PHE A 143 5.42 -24.39 -2.18
CA PHE A 143 4.83 -24.66 -3.48
C PHE A 143 5.43 -23.74 -4.55
N PHE A 144 5.46 -22.43 -4.32
CA PHE A 144 6.03 -21.47 -5.26
C PHE A 144 7.50 -21.76 -5.56
N GLU A 145 8.32 -21.95 -4.53
CA GLU A 145 9.75 -22.22 -4.70
C GLU A 145 10.01 -23.52 -5.45
N LYS A 146 9.20 -24.55 -5.21
CA LYS A 146 9.27 -25.81 -5.94
C LYS A 146 8.91 -25.65 -7.42
N GLU A 147 7.78 -25.00 -7.71
CA GLU A 147 7.29 -24.81 -9.08
C GLU A 147 8.19 -23.88 -9.91
N LEU A 148 8.81 -22.89 -9.27
CA LEU A 148 9.68 -21.92 -9.93
C LEU A 148 11.13 -22.40 -10.05
N LYS A 149 11.50 -23.49 -9.37
CA LYS A 149 12.85 -24.04 -9.45
C LYS A 149 13.10 -24.66 -10.82
N ASN A 150 13.97 -24.03 -11.60
CA ASN A 150 14.53 -24.62 -12.80
C ASN A 150 15.93 -25.18 -12.52
N PRO A 151 16.16 -26.51 -12.63
CA PRO A 151 17.48 -27.09 -12.38
C PRO A 151 18.55 -26.65 -13.39
N ASN A 152 18.15 -26.08 -14.53
CA ASN A 152 19.07 -25.61 -15.57
C ASN A 152 19.45 -24.13 -15.42
N GLU A 153 19.02 -23.46 -14.35
CA GLU A 153 19.26 -22.03 -14.13
C GLU A 153 19.87 -21.77 -12.75
N ASP A 154 20.86 -20.87 -12.72
CA ASP A 154 21.55 -20.49 -11.49
C ASP A 154 20.72 -19.51 -10.63
N GLN A 155 19.76 -18.80 -11.23
CA GLN A 155 18.92 -17.84 -10.52
C GLN A 155 17.77 -18.55 -9.81
N ILE A 156 17.89 -18.66 -8.48
CA ILE A 156 16.83 -19.17 -7.61
C ILE A 156 15.87 -18.03 -7.26
N ILE A 157 14.56 -18.32 -7.35
CA ILE A 157 13.48 -17.43 -6.92
C ILE A 157 12.94 -17.95 -5.58
N TRP A 158 12.96 -17.08 -4.57
CA TRP A 158 12.42 -17.37 -3.25
C TRP A 158 11.08 -16.69 -3.04
N SER A 159 10.22 -17.26 -2.20
CA SER A 159 8.88 -16.74 -1.93
C SER A 159 8.60 -16.67 -0.42
N ARG A 160 8.04 -15.56 0.06
CA ARG A 160 7.59 -15.44 1.47
C ARG A 160 6.26 -14.69 1.55
N ILE A 161 5.42 -15.05 2.52
CA ILE A 161 4.25 -14.25 2.87
C ILE A 161 4.72 -13.11 3.78
N LEU A 162 4.71 -11.88 3.29
CA LEU A 162 5.14 -10.70 4.07
C LEU A 162 4.07 -10.24 5.06
N SER A 163 2.80 -10.46 4.73
CA SER A 163 1.67 -10.28 5.66
C SER A 163 0.49 -11.16 5.24
N ALA A 164 -0.28 -11.62 6.23
CA ALA A 164 -1.53 -12.34 6.02
C ALA A 164 -2.53 -12.02 7.14
N HIS A 165 -3.65 -11.39 6.79
CA HIS A 165 -4.67 -10.94 7.74
C HIS A 165 -6.05 -11.44 7.38
N LYS A 166 -6.78 -11.97 8.35
CA LYS A 166 -8.22 -12.10 8.22
C LYS A 166 -8.88 -10.73 8.38
N LYS A 167 -9.57 -10.27 7.33
CA LYS A 167 -10.33 -9.02 7.31
C LYS A 167 -11.82 -9.32 7.44
N PRO A 168 -12.60 -8.48 8.16
CA PRO A 168 -14.05 -8.66 8.30
C PRO A 168 -14.80 -8.38 6.99
N GLY A 169 -14.22 -7.61 6.08
CA GLY A 169 -14.85 -7.28 4.80
C GLY A 169 -15.96 -6.24 4.92
N ASP A 170 -15.84 -5.31 5.88
CA ASP A 170 -16.85 -4.32 6.23
C ASP A 170 -16.52 -2.88 5.76
N LEU A 171 -15.62 -2.71 4.78
CA LEU A 171 -15.19 -1.39 4.28
C LEU A 171 -16.36 -0.52 3.83
N PHE A 172 -17.35 -1.09 3.16
CA PHE A 172 -18.49 -0.34 2.65
C PHE A 172 -19.38 0.18 3.81
N GLN A 173 -19.54 -0.61 4.86
CA GLN A 173 -20.34 -0.30 6.04
C GLN A 173 -19.62 0.70 6.95
N GLN A 174 -18.31 0.54 7.13
CA GLN A 174 -17.48 1.45 7.92
C GLN A 174 -17.10 2.74 7.19
N ASN A 175 -17.49 2.90 5.91
CA ASN A 175 -17.10 4.03 5.07
C ASN A 175 -17.48 5.37 5.72
N ARG A 176 -16.54 5.96 6.48
CA ARG A 176 -16.75 7.18 7.29
C ARG A 176 -17.13 8.39 6.44
N ASN A 177 -16.68 8.41 5.19
CA ASN A 177 -16.90 9.52 4.27
C ASN A 177 -18.15 9.35 3.42
N ASN A 178 -18.90 8.26 3.65
CA ASN A 178 -20.14 7.95 2.96
C ASN A 178 -20.01 8.00 1.42
N SER A 179 -18.85 7.61 0.88
CA SER A 179 -18.59 7.65 -0.57
C SER A 179 -19.37 6.61 -1.36
N TYR A 180 -19.88 5.56 -0.70
CA TYR A 180 -20.61 4.45 -1.31
C TYR A 180 -21.89 4.11 -0.52
N PRO A 181 -22.86 5.03 -0.42
CA PRO A 181 -24.02 4.84 0.44
C PRO A 181 -24.91 3.67 -0.01
N ASN A 182 -25.09 3.44 -1.31
CA ASN A 182 -25.92 2.36 -1.83
C ASN A 182 -25.26 0.99 -1.66
N LEU A 183 -23.93 0.90 -1.68
CA LEU A 183 -23.20 -0.36 -1.46
C LEU A 183 -23.22 -0.85 0.00
N ARG A 184 -23.57 0.01 0.99
CA ARG A 184 -23.73 -0.37 2.40
C ARG A 184 -24.79 -1.44 2.64
N ARG A 185 -25.72 -1.63 1.68
CA ARG A 185 -26.77 -2.65 1.73
C ARG A 185 -26.22 -4.08 1.74
N LEU A 186 -25.02 -4.30 1.20
CA LEU A 186 -24.43 -5.63 1.15
C LEU A 186 -23.95 -6.04 2.54
N PRO A 187 -24.01 -7.32 2.92
CA PRO A 187 -23.39 -7.78 4.16
C PRO A 187 -21.86 -7.76 4.04
N PRO A 188 -21.12 -7.56 5.16
CA PRO A 188 -19.69 -7.77 5.18
C PRO A 188 -19.33 -9.22 4.80
N VAL A 189 -18.26 -9.39 4.02
CA VAL A 189 -17.78 -10.72 3.62
C VAL A 189 -16.31 -10.86 4.01
N SER A 190 -16.04 -11.66 5.04
CA SER A 190 -14.67 -11.85 5.52
C SER A 190 -13.78 -12.49 4.46
N TYR A 191 -12.50 -12.14 4.44
CA TYR A 191 -11.52 -12.72 3.54
C TYR A 191 -10.14 -12.68 4.16
N VAL A 192 -9.17 -13.40 3.59
CA VAL A 192 -7.77 -13.29 3.99
C VAL A 192 -7.05 -12.40 2.98
N ARG A 193 -6.48 -11.28 3.45
CA ARG A 193 -5.59 -10.45 2.65
C ARG A 193 -4.17 -10.96 2.78
N LYS A 194 -3.53 -11.38 1.70
CA LYS A 194 -2.14 -11.85 1.70
C LYS A 194 -1.25 -11.00 0.81
N THR A 195 -0.05 -10.70 1.29
CA THR A 195 1.04 -10.08 0.53
C THR A 195 2.15 -11.11 0.34
N TYR A 196 2.28 -11.65 -0.86
CA TYR A 196 3.37 -12.53 -1.26
C TYR A 196 4.54 -11.70 -1.81
N GLY A 197 5.73 -11.88 -1.25
CA GLY A 197 6.98 -11.30 -1.76
C GLY A 197 7.84 -12.35 -2.44
N PHE A 198 8.41 -12.01 -3.60
CA PHE A 198 9.32 -12.85 -4.35
C PHE A 198 10.70 -12.21 -4.45
N PHE A 199 11.73 -13.00 -4.16
CA PHE A 199 13.09 -12.54 -3.96
C PHE A 199 14.07 -13.26 -4.87
N ILE A 200 15.14 -12.57 -5.22
CA ILE A 200 16.30 -13.11 -5.93
C ILE A 200 17.57 -12.64 -5.24
N LYS A 201 18.66 -13.38 -5.42
CA LYS A 201 19.98 -12.99 -4.91
C LYS A 201 20.74 -12.17 -5.96
N ARG A 202 21.26 -11.00 -5.57
CA ARG A 202 22.10 -10.11 -6.39
C ARG A 202 23.30 -9.62 -5.58
N ASP A 203 24.51 -9.88 -6.06
CA ASP A 203 25.79 -9.60 -5.37
C ASP A 203 25.77 -10.00 -3.88
N GLY A 204 25.30 -11.21 -3.60
CA GLY A 204 25.27 -11.77 -2.24
C GLY A 204 24.16 -11.27 -1.31
N LEU A 205 23.30 -10.36 -1.77
CA LEU A 205 22.15 -9.85 -1.02
C LEU A 205 20.83 -10.19 -1.70
N ASP A 206 19.79 -10.37 -0.90
CA ASP A 206 18.45 -10.62 -1.43
C ASP A 206 17.80 -9.33 -1.87
N VAL A 207 17.03 -9.41 -2.96
CA VAL A 207 16.30 -8.31 -3.58
C VAL A 207 14.87 -8.76 -3.81
N LEU A 208 13.92 -8.07 -3.15
CA LEU A 208 12.50 -8.17 -3.44
C LEU A 208 12.25 -7.59 -4.83
N PHE A 209 11.79 -8.42 -5.76
CA PHE A 209 11.63 -7.98 -7.15
C PHE A 209 10.19 -8.06 -7.65
N LEU A 210 9.31 -8.81 -6.99
CA LEU A 210 7.90 -8.92 -7.35
C LEU A 210 7.06 -9.09 -6.08
N VAL A 211 5.92 -8.43 -6.04
CA VAL A 211 4.93 -8.55 -4.96
C VAL A 211 3.55 -8.82 -5.54
N LEU A 212 2.85 -9.79 -4.96
CA LEU A 212 1.47 -10.15 -5.29
C LEU A 212 0.60 -9.97 -4.03
N MET A 213 -0.41 -9.12 -4.11
CA MET A 213 -1.40 -8.90 -3.05
C MET A 213 -2.76 -9.45 -3.47
N THR A 214 -3.38 -10.20 -2.57
CA THR A 214 -4.62 -10.93 -2.86
C THR A 214 -5.65 -10.78 -1.75
N HIS A 215 -6.92 -10.81 -2.13
CA HIS A 215 -8.05 -11.03 -1.25
C HIS A 215 -8.59 -12.44 -1.53
N GLU A 216 -8.39 -13.37 -0.60
CA GLU A 216 -8.75 -14.78 -0.74
C GLU A 216 -10.04 -15.07 0.04
N TYR A 217 -11.10 -15.46 -0.69
CA TYR A 217 -12.43 -15.74 -0.15
C TYR A 217 -12.69 -17.24 -0.18
N LYS A 218 -12.72 -17.87 0.99
CA LYS A 218 -12.90 -19.31 1.13
C LYS A 218 -13.72 -19.62 2.36
N ASN A 219 -14.60 -20.62 2.24
CA ASN A 219 -15.55 -21.03 3.30
C ASN A 219 -16.43 -19.87 3.80
N VAL A 220 -16.92 -19.03 2.87
CA VAL A 220 -17.77 -17.87 3.16
C VAL A 220 -19.17 -18.05 2.58
N ALA A 221 -20.19 -17.55 3.29
CA ALA A 221 -21.58 -17.54 2.83
C ALA A 221 -21.83 -16.35 1.87
N SER A 222 -21.15 -16.35 0.72
CA SER A 222 -21.20 -15.27 -0.28
C SER A 222 -21.01 -15.84 -1.70
N ARG A 223 -21.44 -15.09 -2.72
CA ARG A 223 -21.13 -15.33 -4.13
C ARG A 223 -19.63 -15.29 -4.43
N LYS A 224 -18.82 -14.71 -3.55
CA LYS A 224 -17.36 -14.69 -3.62
C LYS A 224 -16.71 -15.97 -3.09
N ASN A 225 -17.46 -16.97 -2.62
CA ASN A 225 -16.83 -18.17 -2.08
C ASN A 225 -15.96 -18.89 -3.13
N ASN A 226 -14.80 -19.38 -2.71
CA ASN A 226 -13.76 -20.00 -3.55
C ASN A 226 -13.24 -19.07 -4.66
N THR A 227 -13.16 -17.77 -4.40
CA THR A 227 -12.56 -16.80 -5.32
C THR A 227 -11.34 -16.13 -4.74
N ILE A 228 -10.44 -15.70 -5.62
CA ILE A 228 -9.34 -14.79 -5.28
C ILE A 228 -9.51 -13.52 -6.09
N HIS A 229 -9.42 -12.36 -5.45
CA HIS A 229 -9.25 -11.09 -6.13
C HIS A 229 -7.80 -10.65 -6.01
N VAL A 230 -7.12 -10.45 -7.14
CA VAL A 230 -5.77 -9.90 -7.17
C VAL A 230 -5.88 -8.40 -7.00
N GLU A 231 -5.49 -7.90 -5.83
CA GLU A 231 -5.51 -6.47 -5.52
C GLU A 231 -4.38 -5.76 -6.25
N PHE A 232 -3.15 -6.26 -6.11
CA PHE A 232 -1.97 -5.71 -6.79
C PHE A 232 -1.01 -6.80 -7.24
N LEU A 233 -0.41 -6.60 -8.41
CA LEU A 233 0.76 -7.34 -8.87
C LEU A 233 1.73 -6.32 -9.46
N ASP A 234 2.91 -6.22 -8.85
CA ASP A 234 3.92 -5.25 -9.27
C ASP A 234 5.31 -5.89 -9.22
N SER A 235 6.24 -5.35 -10.02
CA SER A 235 7.60 -5.89 -10.14
C SER A 235 8.64 -4.85 -10.55
N VAL A 236 9.91 -5.14 -10.28
CA VAL A 236 11.09 -4.35 -10.64
C VAL A 236 12.12 -5.18 -11.40
N LYS A 237 12.93 -4.52 -12.23
CA LYS A 237 13.75 -5.11 -13.31
C LYS A 237 15.01 -5.86 -12.89
N TYR A 238 15.14 -6.28 -11.63
CA TYR A 238 16.42 -6.78 -11.09
C TYR A 238 16.67 -8.27 -11.32
N VAL A 239 15.79 -8.98 -12.04
CA VAL A 239 16.06 -10.36 -12.49
C VAL A 239 17.24 -10.40 -13.48
N GLU A 240 17.95 -11.53 -13.52
CA GLU A 240 19.07 -11.76 -14.44
C GLU A 240 18.74 -12.92 -15.39
N HIS A 241 19.48 -13.01 -16.51
CA HIS A 241 19.38 -14.09 -17.50
C HIS A 241 18.07 -14.20 -18.29
N LYS A 242 16.95 -13.69 -17.78
CA LYS A 242 15.64 -13.69 -18.45
C LYS A 242 15.00 -12.30 -18.46
N PRO A 243 14.12 -12.03 -19.46
CA PRO A 243 13.25 -10.86 -19.40
C PRO A 243 12.34 -10.93 -18.16
N LEU A 244 12.20 -9.80 -17.45
CA LEU A 244 11.29 -9.69 -16.29
C LEU A 244 9.88 -10.21 -16.58
N ALA A 245 9.36 -9.90 -17.77
CA ALA A 245 8.01 -10.32 -18.17
C ALA A 245 7.85 -11.84 -18.19
N ALA A 246 8.89 -12.59 -18.56
CA ALA A 246 8.87 -14.06 -18.57
C ALA A 246 8.94 -14.62 -17.15
N VAL A 247 9.78 -14.05 -16.29
CA VAL A 247 9.87 -14.45 -14.88
C VAL A 247 8.56 -14.18 -14.15
N ALA A 248 7.98 -12.99 -14.33
CA ALA A 248 6.68 -12.63 -13.76
C ALA A 248 5.55 -13.53 -14.29
N GLU A 249 5.62 -13.97 -15.56
CA GLU A 249 4.68 -14.93 -16.13
C GLU A 249 4.79 -16.29 -15.42
N SER A 250 6.00 -16.81 -15.21
CA SER A 250 6.19 -18.05 -14.45
C SER A 250 5.64 -17.95 -13.02
N VAL A 251 5.89 -16.83 -12.33
CA VAL A 251 5.31 -16.59 -10.99
C VAL A 251 3.79 -16.57 -11.02
N PHE A 252 3.20 -15.89 -12.00
CA PHE A 252 1.74 -15.83 -12.15
C PHE A 252 1.12 -17.19 -12.48
N GLN A 253 1.80 -18.01 -13.29
CA GLN A 253 1.38 -19.37 -13.62
C GLN A 253 1.46 -20.29 -12.41
N ALA A 254 2.54 -20.21 -11.62
CA ALA A 254 2.66 -20.92 -10.36
C ALA A 254 1.55 -20.51 -9.39
N PHE A 255 1.18 -19.24 -9.33
CA PHE A 255 0.04 -18.76 -8.54
C PHE A 255 -1.29 -19.36 -8.99
N CYS A 256 -1.53 -19.45 -10.30
CA CYS A 256 -2.74 -20.12 -10.82
C CYS A 256 -2.78 -21.61 -10.44
N SER A 257 -1.63 -22.29 -10.44
CA SER A 257 -1.52 -23.69 -9.99
C SER A 257 -1.78 -23.84 -8.50
N TYR A 258 -1.15 -23.01 -7.67
CA TYR A 258 -1.39 -22.98 -6.23
C TYR A 258 -2.86 -22.73 -5.92
N ALA A 259 -3.47 -21.71 -6.55
CA ALA A 259 -4.87 -21.37 -6.33
C ALA A 259 -5.81 -22.54 -6.68
N ARG A 260 -5.53 -23.25 -7.79
CA ARG A 260 -6.28 -24.43 -8.20
C ARG A 260 -6.18 -25.54 -7.15
N ASP A 261 -4.95 -25.85 -6.73
CA ASP A 261 -4.69 -26.94 -5.79
C ASP A 261 -5.22 -26.61 -4.39
N ALA A 262 -5.28 -25.32 -4.05
CA ALA A 262 -5.91 -24.81 -2.85
C ALA A 262 -7.45 -24.82 -2.91
N GLY A 263 -8.05 -25.27 -4.02
CA GLY A 263 -9.50 -25.39 -4.18
C GLY A 263 -10.23 -24.10 -4.53
N PHE A 264 -9.51 -23.04 -4.97
CA PHE A 264 -10.16 -21.88 -5.55
C PHE A 264 -10.68 -22.22 -6.95
N GLU A 265 -11.80 -21.62 -7.33
CA GLU A 265 -12.43 -21.84 -8.63
C GLU A 265 -12.16 -20.69 -9.61
N THR A 266 -11.96 -19.47 -9.10
CA THR A 266 -11.92 -18.28 -9.94
C THR A 266 -10.97 -17.22 -9.39
N ILE A 267 -10.14 -16.66 -10.26
CA ILE A 267 -9.27 -15.52 -9.96
C ILE A 267 -9.78 -14.31 -10.73
N TYR A 268 -10.11 -13.23 -10.03
CA TYR A 268 -10.54 -11.95 -10.59
C TYR A 268 -9.37 -10.98 -10.66
N LEU A 269 -9.25 -10.29 -11.80
CA LEU A 269 -8.21 -9.31 -12.07
C LEU A 269 -8.79 -8.07 -12.75
N TRP A 270 -8.07 -6.96 -12.56
CA TRP A 270 -8.32 -5.69 -13.23
C TRP A 270 -7.03 -5.19 -13.88
N ALA A 271 -6.99 -5.12 -15.21
CA ALA A 271 -5.87 -4.57 -15.96
C ALA A 271 -5.88 -3.04 -15.88
N CYS A 272 -5.28 -2.49 -14.83
CA CYS A 272 -5.00 -1.05 -14.71
C CYS A 272 -3.53 -0.85 -14.38
N PRO A 273 -2.66 -0.54 -15.37
CA PRO A 273 -1.32 -0.09 -15.08
C PRO A 273 -1.35 1.27 -14.37
N PRO A 274 -0.30 1.62 -13.63
CA PRO A 274 -0.16 2.94 -13.03
C PRO A 274 -0.31 4.06 -14.08
N PRO A 275 -0.85 5.23 -13.68
CA PRO A 275 -1.10 6.33 -14.61
C PRO A 275 0.18 6.95 -15.17
N PHE A 276 1.36 6.67 -14.59
CA PHE A 276 2.66 7.16 -15.06
C PHE A 276 3.74 6.08 -15.06
N THR A 277 4.79 6.26 -15.87
CA THR A 277 5.84 5.25 -16.12
C THR A 277 6.73 4.95 -14.92
N ASN A 278 7.00 5.95 -14.06
CA ASN A 278 7.85 5.83 -12.89
C ASN A 278 7.07 5.52 -11.61
N GLU A 279 5.77 5.24 -11.72
CA GLU A 279 4.91 4.88 -10.59
C GLU A 279 4.74 3.37 -10.47
N GLY A 280 4.78 2.89 -9.24
CA GLY A 280 4.36 1.55 -8.87
C GLY A 280 3.15 1.63 -7.96
N TYR A 281 2.31 0.59 -7.97
CA TYR A 281 1.29 0.43 -6.93
C TYR A 281 1.88 -0.10 -5.64
N VAL A 282 3.00 -0.83 -5.73
CA VAL A 282 3.59 -1.49 -4.57
C VAL A 282 5.02 -1.02 -4.31
N PHE A 283 5.83 -0.86 -5.35
CA PHE A 283 7.24 -0.46 -5.19
C PHE A 283 7.41 1.05 -5.25
N ASN A 284 7.98 1.63 -4.19
CA ASN A 284 8.33 3.04 -4.17
C ASN A 284 9.50 3.34 -5.11
N ALA A 285 9.39 4.44 -5.85
CA ALA A 285 10.42 4.93 -6.76
C ALA A 285 10.96 3.86 -7.72
N ARG A 286 10.10 3.15 -8.44
CA ARG A 286 10.56 2.10 -9.37
C ARG A 286 11.34 2.69 -10.55
N PRO A 287 12.22 1.90 -11.22
CA PRO A 287 12.82 2.31 -12.47
C PRO A 287 11.74 2.16 -13.54
N GLY A 288 11.24 3.27 -14.07
CA GLY A 288 10.17 3.22 -15.08
C GLY A 288 10.64 2.55 -16.38
N PRO A 289 9.81 1.72 -17.04
CA PRO A 289 10.10 1.28 -18.39
C PRO A 289 10.14 2.49 -19.34
N PRO A 290 10.86 2.41 -20.49
CA PRO A 290 10.93 3.49 -21.47
C PRO A 290 9.56 3.91 -22.03
N LYS A 291 8.56 3.02 -21.96
CA LYS A 291 7.20 3.24 -22.42
C LYS A 291 6.20 2.80 -21.36
N GLN A 292 5.16 3.58 -21.18
CA GLN A 292 4.06 3.24 -20.28
C GLN A 292 3.29 2.03 -20.81
N THR A 293 3.05 1.06 -19.94
CA THR A 293 2.10 -0.01 -20.21
C THR A 293 0.70 0.58 -20.22
N ASN A 294 -0.07 0.32 -21.28
CA ASN A 294 -1.49 0.69 -21.32
C ASN A 294 -2.37 -0.50 -20.89
N ASN A 295 -3.66 -0.24 -20.63
CA ASN A 295 -4.61 -1.26 -20.19
C ASN A 295 -4.64 -2.50 -21.10
N GLN A 296 -4.57 -2.29 -22.42
CA GLN A 296 -4.66 -3.37 -23.41
C GLN A 296 -3.42 -4.27 -23.37
N HIS A 297 -2.21 -3.68 -23.35
CA HIS A 297 -0.97 -4.43 -23.23
C HIS A 297 -0.90 -5.23 -21.92
N LEU A 298 -1.36 -4.64 -20.81
CA LEU A 298 -1.39 -5.34 -19.53
C LEU A 298 -2.40 -6.50 -19.54
N TYR A 299 -3.59 -6.28 -20.10
CA TYR A 299 -4.58 -7.34 -20.30
C TYR A 299 -4.05 -8.47 -21.17
N ASP A 300 -3.40 -8.16 -22.30
CA ASP A 300 -2.85 -9.15 -23.21
C ASP A 300 -1.74 -9.97 -22.55
N TRP A 301 -0.91 -9.34 -21.71
CA TRP A 301 0.08 -10.03 -20.88
C TRP A 301 -0.59 -11.02 -19.92
N TYR A 302 -1.58 -10.60 -19.13
CA TYR A 302 -2.29 -11.50 -18.22
C TYR A 302 -3.02 -12.62 -18.96
N ARG A 303 -3.63 -12.31 -20.11
CA ARG A 303 -4.31 -13.29 -20.95
C ARG A 303 -3.33 -14.32 -21.50
N SER A 304 -2.11 -13.92 -21.85
CA SER A 304 -1.05 -14.84 -22.26
C SER A 304 -0.57 -15.68 -21.08
N ALA A 305 -0.20 -15.03 -19.98
CA ALA A 305 0.30 -15.69 -18.77
C ALA A 305 -0.70 -16.69 -18.18
N GLY A 306 -2.00 -16.38 -18.25
CA GLY A 306 -3.09 -17.26 -17.82
C GLY A 306 -3.33 -18.48 -18.72
N LYS A 307 -2.63 -18.65 -19.86
CA LYS A 307 -2.71 -19.87 -20.67
C LYS A 307 -1.79 -20.96 -20.11
N CYS A 308 -2.07 -21.41 -18.90
CA CYS A 308 -1.31 -22.48 -18.25
C CYS A 308 -2.15 -23.73 -17.97
N GLY A 309 -1.50 -24.82 -17.58
CA GLY A 309 -2.14 -26.11 -17.32
C GLY A 309 -3.24 -26.07 -16.25
N SER A 310 -3.24 -25.06 -15.39
CA SER A 310 -4.15 -24.92 -14.24
C SER A 310 -5.41 -24.11 -14.54
N VAL A 311 -5.38 -23.33 -15.62
CA VAL A 311 -6.50 -22.47 -16.03
C VAL A 311 -7.29 -23.18 -17.12
N GLN A 312 -8.61 -23.26 -16.93
CA GLN A 312 -9.52 -23.79 -17.94
C GLN A 312 -9.67 -22.78 -19.07
N ARG A 313 -9.95 -21.51 -18.70
CA ARG A 313 -10.17 -20.43 -19.65
C ARG A 313 -10.04 -19.06 -18.99
N VAL A 314 -9.51 -18.10 -19.75
CA VAL A 314 -9.53 -16.68 -19.44
C VAL A 314 -10.78 -16.05 -20.06
N TYR A 315 -11.57 -15.33 -19.27
CA TYR A 315 -12.79 -14.65 -19.70
C TYR A 315 -12.65 -13.15 -19.51
N GLN A 316 -13.00 -12.40 -20.55
CA GLN A 316 -13.09 -10.94 -20.46
C GLN A 316 -14.39 -10.51 -19.77
N GLY A 317 -14.33 -9.44 -18.99
CA GLY A 317 -15.44 -8.95 -18.18
C GLY A 317 -15.50 -9.59 -16.79
N CYS A 318 -16.71 -9.63 -16.23
CA CYS A 318 -16.96 -10.23 -14.93
C CYS A 318 -18.02 -11.33 -15.02
N VAL A 319 -18.02 -12.25 -14.06
CA VAL A 319 -19.07 -13.28 -13.97
C VAL A 319 -20.37 -12.59 -13.59
N THR A 320 -21.32 -12.55 -14.52
CA THR A 320 -22.71 -12.22 -14.20
C THR A 320 -23.52 -13.48 -14.41
N LYS A 321 -24.12 -14.01 -13.33
CA LYS A 321 -25.07 -15.12 -13.47
C LYS A 321 -26.32 -14.58 -14.14
N ASP A 322 -26.86 -15.25 -15.14
CA ASP A 322 -28.06 -14.76 -15.82
C ASP A 322 -29.28 -14.66 -14.90
N HIS A 323 -29.27 -15.45 -13.82
CA HIS A 323 -30.30 -15.50 -12.80
C HIS A 323 -29.74 -15.02 -11.45
N GLY A 324 -30.51 -14.21 -10.72
CA GLY A 324 -30.16 -13.68 -9.41
C GLY A 324 -30.84 -12.34 -9.12
N THR A 325 -30.86 -11.96 -7.85
CA THR A 325 -31.24 -10.63 -7.40
C THR A 325 -30.15 -9.61 -7.76
N LEU A 326 -30.47 -8.32 -7.66
CA LEU A 326 -29.46 -7.26 -7.77
C LEU A 326 -28.34 -7.44 -6.75
N ASP A 327 -28.67 -7.88 -5.52
CA ASP A 327 -27.69 -8.15 -4.47
C ASP A 327 -26.77 -9.31 -4.81
N ASP A 328 -27.29 -10.38 -5.42
CA ASP A 328 -26.44 -11.48 -5.89
C ASP A 328 -25.39 -11.00 -6.90
N HIS A 329 -25.78 -10.10 -7.79
CA HIS A 329 -24.89 -9.50 -8.77
C HIS A 329 -23.84 -8.62 -8.13
N LEU A 330 -24.24 -7.75 -7.20
CA LEU A 330 -23.33 -6.87 -6.48
C LEU A 330 -22.38 -7.66 -5.60
N ASP A 331 -22.85 -8.67 -4.86
CA ASP A 331 -22.03 -9.50 -4.00
C ASP A 331 -20.94 -10.23 -4.80
N ALA A 332 -21.21 -10.68 -6.02
CA ALA A 332 -20.20 -11.30 -6.87
C ALA A 332 -19.10 -10.35 -7.38
N LEU A 333 -19.32 -9.03 -7.31
CA LEU A 333 -18.48 -8.02 -7.97
C LEU A 333 -17.81 -7.03 -7.01
N CYS A 334 -18.47 -6.72 -5.88
CA CYS A 334 -18.01 -5.74 -4.90
C CYS A 334 -16.89 -6.31 -4.02
N TYR A 335 -15.67 -6.33 -4.55
CA TYR A 335 -14.46 -6.57 -3.77
C TYR A 335 -13.98 -5.27 -3.12
N GLU A 336 -13.43 -5.33 -1.91
CA GLU A 336 -12.79 -4.16 -1.28
C GLU A 336 -11.61 -3.67 -2.12
N ASN A 337 -11.39 -2.35 -2.12
CA ASN A 337 -10.38 -1.64 -2.93
C ASN A 337 -10.50 -1.88 -4.45
N ASN A 338 -11.61 -2.42 -4.92
CA ASN A 338 -11.83 -2.62 -6.35
C ASN A 338 -12.20 -1.29 -7.03
N PRO A 339 -11.49 -0.89 -8.11
CA PRO A 339 -11.76 0.34 -8.85
C PRO A 339 -13.20 0.51 -9.35
N ILE A 340 -13.99 -0.57 -9.46
CA ILE A 340 -15.38 -0.49 -9.93
C ILE A 340 -16.37 -0.03 -8.88
N ALA A 341 -16.01 0.03 -7.59
CA ALA A 341 -16.95 0.37 -6.53
C ALA A 341 -17.71 1.68 -6.81
N GLY A 342 -17.01 2.72 -7.31
CA GLY A 342 -17.64 3.97 -7.72
C GLY A 342 -18.58 3.84 -8.91
N ALA A 343 -18.24 3.02 -9.91
CA ALA A 343 -19.10 2.78 -11.06
C ALA A 343 -20.36 1.97 -10.67
N LEU A 344 -20.21 1.02 -9.75
CA LEU A 344 -21.34 0.26 -9.19
C LEU A 344 -22.27 1.18 -8.40
N GLU A 345 -21.71 2.03 -7.54
CA GLU A 345 -22.47 3.02 -6.76
C GLU A 345 -23.25 3.98 -7.68
N GLN A 346 -22.60 4.54 -8.69
CA GLN A 346 -23.24 5.40 -9.68
C GLN A 346 -24.38 4.67 -10.42
N SER A 347 -24.15 3.42 -10.85
CA SER A 347 -25.17 2.63 -11.54
C SER A 347 -26.40 2.37 -10.66
N LEU A 348 -26.19 2.17 -9.34
CA LEU A 348 -27.27 1.98 -8.38
C LEU A 348 -28.11 3.23 -8.20
N GLU A 349 -27.47 4.40 -8.16
CA GLU A 349 -28.16 5.69 -8.06
C GLU A 349 -28.94 6.03 -9.34
N GLU A 350 -28.33 5.88 -10.51
CA GLU A 350 -28.94 6.17 -11.82
C GLU A 350 -30.14 5.25 -12.12
N SER A 351 -30.14 4.03 -11.57
CA SER A 351 -31.20 3.05 -11.79
C SER A 351 -32.18 2.91 -10.63
N LYS A 352 -32.10 3.75 -9.59
CA LYS A 352 -32.86 3.55 -8.33
C LYS A 352 -34.38 3.45 -8.52
N ASP A 353 -34.93 4.18 -9.48
CA ASP A 353 -36.38 4.25 -9.75
C ASP A 353 -36.86 3.16 -10.73
N LEU A 354 -35.94 2.32 -11.23
CA LEU A 354 -36.26 1.28 -12.21
C LEU A 354 -36.67 -0.04 -11.52
N PRO A 355 -37.52 -0.85 -12.18
CA PRO A 355 -37.75 -2.24 -11.76
C PRO A 355 -36.44 -3.03 -11.70
N GLU A 356 -36.31 -3.97 -10.75
CA GLU A 356 -35.06 -4.68 -10.48
C GLU A 356 -34.40 -5.31 -11.71
N LYS A 357 -35.18 -5.93 -12.60
CA LYS A 357 -34.68 -6.48 -13.87
C LYS A 357 -33.99 -5.42 -14.74
N ASN A 358 -34.52 -4.21 -14.77
CA ASN A 358 -33.93 -3.08 -15.50
C ASN A 358 -32.72 -2.52 -14.77
N ARG A 359 -32.69 -2.55 -13.43
CA ARG A 359 -31.50 -2.22 -12.63
C ARG A 359 -30.35 -3.16 -12.92
N ILE A 360 -30.61 -4.47 -12.95
CA ILE A 360 -29.62 -5.49 -13.31
C ILE A 360 -29.12 -5.26 -14.75
N ARG A 361 -30.01 -4.95 -15.69
CA ARG A 361 -29.63 -4.62 -17.07
C ARG A 361 -28.76 -3.37 -17.14
N HIS A 362 -29.09 -2.33 -16.37
CA HIS A 362 -28.32 -1.10 -16.27
C HIS A 362 -26.92 -1.37 -15.71
N LEU A 363 -26.83 -2.10 -14.60
CA LEU A 363 -25.58 -2.54 -13.98
C LEU A 363 -24.68 -3.28 -14.97
N ARG A 364 -25.24 -4.28 -15.69
CA ARG A 364 -24.53 -5.02 -16.74
C ARG A 364 -24.07 -4.10 -17.88
N GLY A 365 -24.86 -3.08 -18.22
CA GLY A 365 -24.51 -2.05 -19.19
C GLY A 365 -23.32 -1.20 -18.73
N THR A 366 -23.36 -0.68 -17.49
CA THR A 366 -22.26 0.07 -16.88
C THR A 366 -20.96 -0.74 -16.86
N LEU A 367 -21.04 -2.01 -16.42
CA LEU A 367 -19.90 -2.94 -16.41
C LEU A 367 -19.42 -3.26 -17.84
N GLY A 368 -20.35 -3.34 -18.79
CA GLY A 368 -20.08 -3.51 -20.21
C GLY A 368 -19.21 -2.40 -20.82
N MET A 369 -19.27 -1.18 -20.29
CA MET A 369 -18.44 -0.06 -20.74
C MET A 369 -16.98 -0.19 -20.30
N ASP A 370 -16.72 -0.81 -19.14
CA ASP A 370 -15.38 -1.07 -18.60
C ASP A 370 -14.88 -2.52 -18.81
N ASN A 371 -15.65 -3.35 -19.54
CA ASN A 371 -15.35 -4.76 -19.80
C ASN A 371 -13.95 -5.02 -20.40
N LYS A 372 -13.31 -4.00 -20.99
CA LYS A 372 -11.95 -4.15 -21.53
C LYS A 372 -10.87 -4.25 -20.46
N LYS A 373 -11.14 -3.80 -19.23
CA LYS A 373 -10.18 -3.80 -18.11
C LYS A 373 -10.41 -4.96 -17.15
N MET A 374 -11.64 -5.45 -17.05
CA MET A 374 -12.00 -6.59 -16.19
C MET A 374 -11.77 -7.92 -16.90
N PHE A 375 -11.30 -8.91 -16.14
CA PHE A 375 -11.30 -10.29 -16.59
C PHE A 375 -11.19 -11.23 -15.39
N TYR A 376 -11.52 -12.50 -15.63
CA TYR A 376 -11.35 -13.55 -14.64
C TYR A 376 -10.84 -14.82 -15.29
N LEU A 377 -10.13 -15.61 -14.48
CA LEU A 377 -9.62 -16.92 -14.85
C LEU A 377 -10.49 -17.96 -14.17
N ARG A 378 -11.10 -18.85 -14.96
CA ARG A 378 -11.73 -20.06 -14.41
C ARG A 378 -10.65 -21.13 -14.28
N LEU A 379 -10.43 -21.58 -13.06
CA LEU A 379 -9.46 -22.65 -12.77
C LEU A 379 -10.07 -24.00 -13.13
N LYS A 380 -9.24 -24.95 -13.55
CA LYS A 380 -9.70 -26.33 -13.73
C LYS A 380 -10.13 -26.89 -12.38
N LYS A 381 -11.09 -27.82 -12.37
CA LYS A 381 -11.38 -28.56 -11.14
C LYS A 381 -10.13 -29.35 -10.77
N ALA A 382 -9.65 -29.19 -9.54
CA ALA A 382 -8.73 -30.16 -8.98
C ALA A 382 -9.48 -31.50 -8.86
N ASP A 383 -8.80 -32.60 -9.16
CA ASP A 383 -9.36 -33.93 -8.88
C ASP A 383 -9.67 -34.01 -7.37
N GLN A 384 -10.66 -34.80 -6.92
CA GLN A 384 -11.03 -34.85 -5.49
C GLN A 384 -9.88 -35.29 -4.58
N VAL A 385 -8.86 -35.98 -5.13
CA VAL A 385 -7.61 -36.38 -4.47
C VAL A 385 -6.55 -35.25 -4.49
N GLY A 386 -6.74 -34.22 -5.32
CA GLY A 386 -5.80 -33.12 -5.59
C GLY A 386 -6.12 -31.79 -4.90
N VAL A 387 -7.25 -31.65 -4.20
CA VAL A 387 -7.47 -30.47 -3.34
C VAL A 387 -6.61 -30.61 -2.10
N GLN A 388 -5.54 -29.83 -2.03
CA GLN A 388 -4.66 -29.80 -0.87
C GLN A 388 -5.28 -28.92 0.22
N GLN A 389 -5.38 -29.46 1.43
CA GLN A 389 -5.75 -28.68 2.60
C GLN A 389 -4.52 -27.89 3.04
N TYR A 390 -4.40 -26.66 2.54
CA TYR A 390 -3.38 -25.75 3.01
C TYR A 390 -3.77 -25.18 4.37
N GLU A 391 -2.89 -25.30 5.36
CA GLU A 391 -3.09 -24.63 6.64
C GLU A 391 -2.96 -23.11 6.46
N GLU A 392 -3.93 -22.37 6.99
CA GLU A 392 -4.01 -20.92 6.84
C GLU A 392 -3.03 -20.25 7.83
N ALA A 393 -1.80 -20.01 7.37
CA ALA A 393 -0.80 -19.29 8.14
C ALA A 393 -1.10 -17.78 8.15
N LEU A 394 -1.49 -17.24 9.31
CA LEU A 394 -1.67 -15.81 9.51
C LEU A 394 -0.38 -15.17 10.03
N PHE A 395 0.07 -14.15 9.33
CA PHE A 395 1.19 -13.30 9.72
C PHE A 395 0.66 -11.87 9.84
N PRO A 396 0.00 -11.53 10.97
CA PRO A 396 -0.47 -10.18 11.17
C PRO A 396 0.75 -9.25 11.30
N GLY A 397 0.92 -8.32 10.37
CA GLY A 397 1.96 -7.30 10.39
C GLY A 397 1.47 -6.03 9.70
N SER A 398 1.84 -4.86 10.19
CA SER A 398 1.41 -3.60 9.59
C SER A 398 2.27 -3.18 8.40
N PHE A 399 3.55 -3.55 8.43
CA PHE A 399 4.54 -2.97 7.55
C PHE A 399 4.25 -3.29 6.07
N ALA A 400 4.07 -4.57 5.75
CA ALA A 400 3.80 -5.08 4.40
C ALA A 400 2.32 -5.35 4.11
N SER A 401 1.43 -4.61 4.79
CA SER A 401 -0.03 -4.75 4.70
C SER A 401 -0.64 -3.69 3.78
N SER A 402 -1.71 -3.01 4.20
CA SER A 402 -2.44 -2.03 3.38
C SER A 402 -1.66 -0.74 3.15
N ALA A 403 -0.72 -0.38 4.03
CA ALA A 403 0.08 0.85 3.95
C ALA A 403 1.51 0.60 3.41
N PHE A 404 1.71 -0.47 2.64
CA PHE A 404 3.08 -0.91 2.31
C PHE A 404 3.88 0.10 1.48
N LEU A 405 3.23 0.77 0.53
CA LEU A 405 3.88 1.80 -0.29
C LEU A 405 4.18 3.05 0.55
N GLU A 406 3.25 3.43 1.42
CA GLU A 406 3.37 4.57 2.34
C GLU A 406 4.50 4.35 3.35
N ASN A 407 4.61 3.14 3.90
CA ASN A 407 5.69 2.75 4.80
C ASN A 407 7.05 2.82 4.06
N GLN A 408 7.11 2.35 2.81
CA GLN A 408 8.32 2.52 2.00
C GLN A 408 8.68 3.99 1.80
N ARG A 409 7.72 4.86 1.47
CA ARG A 409 7.95 6.31 1.31
C ARG A 409 8.40 6.98 2.60
N ALA A 410 7.74 6.66 3.71
CA ALA A 410 8.05 7.21 5.04
C ALA A 410 9.49 6.91 5.47
N HIS A 411 10.02 5.74 5.07
CA HIS A 411 11.38 5.32 5.38
C HIS A 411 12.36 5.44 4.20
N LYS A 412 11.97 6.15 3.13
CA LYS A 412 12.80 6.35 1.92
C LYS A 412 13.37 5.04 1.35
N LEU A 413 12.57 3.97 1.40
CA LEU A 413 12.87 2.68 0.82
C LEU A 413 12.53 2.74 -0.66
N GLU A 414 13.53 2.70 -1.52
CA GLU A 414 13.37 3.00 -2.94
C GLU A 414 13.91 1.89 -3.82
N PHE A 415 13.27 1.67 -4.95
CA PHE A 415 13.61 0.62 -5.89
C PHE A 415 14.04 1.16 -7.25
N HIS A 416 14.64 2.36 -7.32
CA HIS A 416 14.98 2.99 -8.61
C HIS A 416 16.29 2.43 -9.19
N ASN A 417 17.19 1.96 -8.34
CA ASN A 417 18.42 1.28 -8.71
C ASN A 417 18.67 0.04 -7.82
N LEU A 418 19.54 -0.85 -8.28
CA LEU A 418 19.80 -2.13 -7.60
C LEU A 418 20.31 -1.95 -6.16
N GLN A 419 21.14 -0.95 -5.90
CA GLN A 419 21.68 -0.70 -4.56
C GLN A 419 20.59 -0.23 -3.59
N SER A 420 19.73 0.69 -4.03
CA SER A 420 18.59 1.14 -3.22
C SER A 420 17.60 -0.02 -2.99
N ALA A 421 17.34 -0.84 -4.01
CA ALA A 421 16.47 -2.01 -3.88
C ALA A 421 17.01 -3.05 -2.88
N LYS A 422 18.32 -3.27 -2.83
CA LYS A 422 18.96 -4.10 -1.80
C LYS A 422 18.75 -3.52 -0.41
N TYR A 423 19.04 -2.23 -0.23
CA TYR A 423 18.83 -1.55 1.04
C TYR A 423 17.37 -1.62 1.51
N ALA A 424 16.43 -1.30 0.62
CA ALA A 424 15.00 -1.41 0.87
C ALA A 424 14.60 -2.85 1.26
N THR A 425 15.10 -3.85 0.53
CA THR A 425 14.81 -5.26 0.83
C THR A 425 15.34 -5.68 2.20
N GLN A 426 16.57 -5.28 2.57
CA GLN A 426 17.13 -5.56 3.88
C GLN A 426 16.25 -5.01 5.01
N LEU A 427 15.71 -3.80 4.85
CA LEU A 427 14.81 -3.20 5.83
C LEU A 427 13.41 -3.84 5.83
N ILE A 428 12.86 -4.18 4.67
CA ILE A 428 11.59 -4.90 4.59
C ILE A 428 11.68 -6.24 5.33
N ILE A 429 12.73 -7.05 5.06
CA ILE A 429 12.93 -8.33 5.74
C ILE A 429 13.10 -8.11 7.25
N PHE A 430 13.91 -7.13 7.65
CA PHE A 430 14.09 -6.78 9.06
C PHE A 430 12.76 -6.43 9.73
N CYS A 431 11.97 -5.50 9.17
CA CYS A 431 10.69 -5.07 9.74
C CYS A 431 9.72 -6.25 9.86
N VAL A 432 9.55 -7.04 8.80
CA VAL A 432 8.65 -8.21 8.83
C VAL A 432 9.11 -9.23 9.87
N LYS A 433 10.42 -9.48 9.98
CA LYS A 433 10.97 -10.39 11.01
C LYS A 433 10.69 -9.88 12.42
N MET A 434 10.89 -8.59 12.67
CA MET A 434 10.65 -7.99 13.99
C MET A 434 9.16 -7.99 14.36
N GLU A 435 8.25 -7.69 13.42
CA GLU A 435 6.80 -7.74 13.66
C GLU A 435 6.36 -9.14 14.09
N ARG A 436 6.89 -10.20 13.46
CA ARG A 436 6.60 -11.59 13.84
C ARG A 436 7.11 -11.92 15.24
N GLN A 437 8.36 -11.56 15.54
CA GLN A 437 8.94 -11.78 16.87
C GLN A 437 8.15 -11.07 17.97
N LEU A 438 7.72 -9.82 17.73
CA LEU A 438 6.87 -9.08 18.67
C LEU A 438 5.53 -9.77 18.88
N GLY A 439 4.89 -10.23 17.79
CA GLY A 439 3.64 -10.99 17.87
C GLY A 439 3.78 -12.28 18.67
N ASP A 440 4.88 -13.00 18.51
CA ASP A 440 5.14 -14.24 19.26
C ASP A 440 5.43 -13.97 20.74
N ILE A 441 6.19 -12.92 21.06
CA ILE A 441 6.38 -12.49 22.46
C ILE A 441 5.03 -12.14 23.10
N GLN A 442 4.15 -11.44 22.39
CA GLN A 442 2.82 -11.07 22.90
C GLN A 442 1.93 -12.29 23.17
N LYS A 443 2.00 -13.34 22.34
CA LYS A 443 1.30 -14.62 22.60
C LYS A 443 1.82 -15.32 23.86
N LEU A 444 3.08 -15.10 24.25
CA LEU A 444 3.64 -15.64 25.50
C LEU A 444 3.23 -14.82 26.72
N LEU A 445 2.89 -13.54 26.53
CA LEU A 445 2.48 -12.61 27.58
C LEU A 445 0.97 -12.65 27.89
N VAL A 446 0.24 -13.66 27.40
CA VAL A 446 -1.18 -13.86 27.75
C VAL A 446 -1.29 -13.84 29.27
N PRO A 447 -2.17 -13.00 29.86
CA PRO A 447 -2.34 -12.95 31.30
C PRO A 447 -2.60 -14.36 31.81
N VAL A 448 -1.89 -14.78 32.85
CA VAL A 448 -2.34 -15.89 33.68
C VAL A 448 -3.74 -15.48 34.11
N SER A 449 -4.78 -16.07 33.51
CA SER A 449 -6.13 -15.82 33.94
C SER A 449 -6.11 -16.08 35.44
N GLU A 450 -6.55 -15.11 36.23
CA GLU A 450 -6.93 -15.36 37.61
C GLU A 450 -7.74 -16.63 37.57
N THR A 451 -7.14 -17.71 38.10
CA THR A 451 -7.80 -18.98 38.30
C THR A 451 -9.15 -18.62 38.90
N ALA A 452 -10.22 -19.08 38.25
CA ALA A 452 -11.58 -18.92 38.73
C ALA A 452 -11.58 -19.05 40.26
N PRO A 453 -12.26 -18.14 40.99
CA PRO A 453 -12.25 -18.18 42.44
C PRO A 453 -12.56 -19.61 42.87
N PRO A 454 -11.75 -20.22 43.76
CA PRO A 454 -11.94 -21.60 44.15
C PRO A 454 -13.40 -21.76 44.57
N ALA A 455 -14.02 -22.83 44.08
CA ALA A 455 -15.43 -23.15 44.28
C ALA A 455 -15.85 -22.79 45.71
N ALA A 456 -16.93 -22.01 45.82
CA ALA A 456 -17.47 -21.54 47.08
C ALA A 456 -17.45 -22.65 48.12
N ILE A 457 -16.68 -22.46 49.19
CA ILE A 457 -16.78 -23.28 50.40
C ILE A 457 -18.25 -23.24 50.82
N PRO A 458 -18.91 -24.40 51.03
CA PRO A 458 -20.30 -24.43 51.47
C PRO A 458 -20.43 -23.60 52.74
N GLN A 459 -21.27 -22.56 52.71
CA GLN A 459 -21.56 -21.81 53.92
C GLN A 459 -22.23 -22.75 54.94
N PRO A 460 -21.78 -22.78 56.20
CA PRO A 460 -22.47 -23.51 57.24
C PRO A 460 -23.84 -22.86 57.49
N ALA A 461 -24.84 -23.71 57.74
CA ALA A 461 -26.24 -23.33 57.91
C ALA A 461 -26.42 -22.20 58.94
N PRO A 462 -27.41 -21.31 58.74
CA PRO A 462 -27.65 -20.20 59.65
C PRO A 462 -28.11 -20.73 61.02
N PRO A 463 -27.60 -20.18 62.14
CA PRO A 463 -28.07 -20.54 63.47
C PRO A 463 -29.49 -19.97 63.70
N PRO A 464 -30.28 -20.60 64.59
CA PRO A 464 -31.65 -20.19 64.84
C PRO A 464 -31.72 -18.82 65.52
N VAL A 465 -32.76 -18.08 65.17
CA VAL A 465 -33.09 -16.75 65.69
C VAL A 465 -33.28 -16.81 67.20
N ALA A 466 -32.41 -16.13 67.95
CA ALA A 466 -32.62 -15.78 69.35
C ALA A 466 -32.97 -14.29 69.45
N GLN A 467 -34.07 -14.01 70.14
CA GLN A 467 -34.67 -12.70 70.34
C GLN A 467 -33.81 -11.75 71.18
N GLN A 468 -34.03 -10.45 70.95
CA GLN A 468 -33.33 -9.28 71.47
C GLN A 468 -33.18 -9.25 73.00
N VAL A 469 -31.99 -8.86 73.46
CA VAL A 469 -31.78 -8.21 74.76
C VAL A 469 -30.88 -6.98 74.53
N ALA A 470 -31.36 -5.81 74.96
CA ALA A 470 -30.66 -4.53 74.82
C ALA A 470 -29.41 -4.47 75.70
N LEU A 471 -28.31 -3.90 75.17
CA LEU A 471 -27.08 -3.63 75.92
C LEU A 471 -26.92 -2.12 76.22
N PRO A 472 -26.35 -1.75 77.39
CA PRO A 472 -26.18 -0.36 77.84
C PRO A 472 -24.94 0.33 77.22
N PRO A 473 -24.84 1.68 77.28
CA PRO A 473 -23.81 2.44 76.58
C PRO A 473 -22.42 2.39 77.25
N PRO A 474 -21.32 2.55 76.49
CA PRO A 474 -19.95 2.51 76.99
C PRO A 474 -19.45 3.85 77.58
N PRO A 475 -18.45 3.83 78.49
CA PRO A 475 -17.97 5.01 79.23
C PRO A 475 -16.87 5.82 78.51
N ALA A 476 -16.65 7.05 79.00
CA ALA A 476 -15.79 8.12 78.48
C ALA A 476 -14.26 7.87 78.63
N PRO A 477 -13.40 8.57 77.85
CA PRO A 477 -11.97 8.24 77.69
C PRO A 477 -11.05 8.87 78.75
N PRO A 478 -9.91 8.23 79.09
CA PRO A 478 -8.91 8.83 79.97
C PRO A 478 -7.97 9.79 79.24
N GLN A 479 -7.64 10.86 79.97
CA GLN A 479 -6.75 11.96 79.63
C GLN A 479 -5.28 11.60 79.94
N ASN A 480 -4.35 12.18 79.17
CA ASN A 480 -2.89 12.30 79.38
C ASN A 480 -1.97 11.31 78.63
N ALA A 481 -1.40 11.78 77.52
CA ALA A 481 -0.07 11.40 77.04
C ALA A 481 0.60 12.62 76.31
N PRO A 482 1.93 12.79 76.41
CA PRO A 482 2.63 14.09 76.26
C PRO A 482 2.92 14.52 74.80
N PRO A 483 3.25 15.82 74.58
CA PRO A 483 3.43 16.40 73.24
C PRO A 483 4.80 16.08 72.59
N PRO A 484 4.91 16.17 71.25
CA PRO A 484 6.13 15.87 70.50
C PRO A 484 7.19 17.01 70.61
N PRO A 485 8.49 16.69 70.49
CA PRO A 485 9.56 17.68 70.55
C PRO A 485 9.70 18.50 69.25
N GLN A 486 10.14 19.75 69.39
CA GLN A 486 10.35 20.73 68.33
C GLN A 486 11.85 21.11 68.16
N ILE A 487 12.22 21.45 66.90
CA ILE A 487 13.32 22.37 66.44
C ILE A 487 14.75 21.74 66.37
N PRO A 488 15.64 22.05 65.37
CA PRO A 488 15.96 23.39 64.83
C PRO A 488 16.16 23.59 63.30
N PRO A 489 16.29 24.87 62.85
CA PRO A 489 16.46 25.26 61.45
C PRO A 489 17.92 25.25 60.95
N ALA A 490 18.05 25.40 59.63
CA ALA A 490 19.23 25.26 58.80
C ALA A 490 20.46 26.11 59.18
N VAL A 491 21.64 25.55 58.91
CA VAL A 491 22.93 26.25 58.92
C VAL A 491 23.51 26.26 57.50
N ALA A 492 23.74 27.46 56.99
CA ALA A 492 24.50 27.74 55.78
C ALA A 492 26.01 27.53 56.02
N ALA A 493 26.70 26.91 55.06
CA ALA A 493 28.16 26.83 55.04
C ALA A 493 28.71 27.32 53.70
N ALA A 494 29.87 27.95 53.79
CA ALA A 494 30.39 28.96 52.89
C ALA A 494 31.07 28.45 51.62
N ALA A 495 31.24 29.40 50.70
CA ALA A 495 31.73 29.28 49.34
C ALA A 495 33.20 28.82 49.21
N VAL A 496 33.47 28.09 48.13
CA VAL A 496 34.81 27.77 47.59
C VAL A 496 35.01 28.58 46.30
N PRO A 497 36.16 29.24 46.07
CA PRO A 497 36.41 30.06 44.87
C PRO A 497 36.61 29.21 43.60
N PRO A 498 36.37 29.77 42.40
CA PRO A 498 36.32 29.02 41.15
C PRO A 498 37.70 28.71 40.57
N ARG A 499 37.83 27.54 39.95
CA ARG A 499 38.94 27.21 39.03
C ARG A 499 38.64 27.84 37.65
N PRO A 500 39.62 28.38 36.90
CA PRO A 500 39.36 28.98 35.60
C PRO A 500 38.84 27.94 34.60
N ALA A 501 37.81 28.32 33.86
CA ALA A 501 37.16 27.50 32.84
C ALA A 501 38.10 27.25 31.65
N LEU A 502 38.17 25.99 31.21
CA LEU A 502 38.58 25.67 29.84
C LEU A 502 37.44 26.09 28.89
N PRO A 503 37.75 26.63 27.69
CA PRO A 503 36.72 27.03 26.75
C PRO A 503 35.86 25.83 26.37
N ALA A 504 34.54 25.99 26.48
CA ALA A 504 33.58 24.97 26.07
C ALA A 504 33.75 24.69 24.57
N PRO A 505 33.82 23.42 24.14
CA PRO A 505 33.64 23.10 22.74
C PRO A 505 32.24 23.58 22.31
N PRO A 506 32.07 24.04 21.04
CA PRO A 506 30.78 24.46 20.55
C PRO A 506 29.75 23.34 20.76
N PRO A 507 28.47 23.68 21.04
CA PRO A 507 27.45 22.67 21.25
C PRO A 507 27.39 21.78 20.01
N VAL A 508 27.75 20.51 20.20
CA VAL A 508 27.42 19.45 19.25
C VAL A 508 25.89 19.41 19.21
N PRO A 509 25.26 19.60 18.04
CA PRO A 509 23.82 19.45 17.94
C PRO A 509 23.47 18.05 18.44
N GLN A 510 22.63 17.95 19.47
CA GLN A 510 22.02 16.68 19.79
C GLN A 510 21.20 16.30 18.57
N ILE A 511 21.70 15.31 17.83
CA ILE A 511 21.05 14.72 16.66
C ILE A 511 19.84 13.97 17.19
N TRP A 512 18.69 14.65 17.21
CA TRP A 512 17.40 14.03 17.36
C TRP A 512 17.09 13.33 16.04
N TYR A 513 16.83 12.03 16.09
CA TYR A 513 16.43 11.22 14.95
C TYR A 513 14.90 11.03 14.97
N PRO A 514 14.09 11.98 14.45
CA PRO A 514 12.63 11.88 14.47
C PRO A 514 12.12 10.62 13.72
N ASN A 515 12.85 10.16 12.71
CA ASN A 515 12.49 8.96 11.93
C ASN A 515 12.76 7.63 12.69
N ILE A 516 13.69 7.61 13.65
CA ILE A 516 14.01 6.41 14.44
C ILE A 516 12.95 6.17 15.52
N LEU A 517 12.51 7.25 16.20
CA LEU A 517 11.46 7.14 17.20
C LEU A 517 10.13 6.75 16.57
N ARG A 518 9.82 7.25 15.37
CA ARG A 518 8.61 6.85 14.63
C ARG A 518 8.63 5.37 14.24
N MET A 519 9.71 4.85 13.66
CA MET A 519 9.75 3.43 13.25
C MET A 519 9.69 2.47 14.45
N VAL A 520 10.24 2.86 15.61
CA VAL A 520 10.17 2.07 16.85
C VAL A 520 8.84 2.28 17.58
N SER A 521 8.26 3.49 17.57
CA SER A 521 6.95 3.78 18.18
C SER A 521 5.81 3.14 17.41
N GLU A 522 5.87 3.12 16.07
CA GLU A 522 4.91 2.45 15.19
C GLU A 522 4.90 0.92 15.42
N LEU A 523 6.02 0.34 15.85
CA LEU A 523 6.11 -1.06 16.27
C LEU A 523 5.56 -1.31 17.69
N THR A 524 5.45 -0.28 18.54
CA THR A 524 4.97 -0.38 19.94
C THR A 524 3.55 0.13 20.17
N ASP A 525 3.03 1.03 19.33
CA ASP A 525 1.72 1.70 19.49
C ASP A 525 0.51 0.85 19.07
N PHE A 526 0.72 -0.46 18.86
CA PHE A 526 -0.29 -1.40 18.38
C PHE A 526 -1.46 -1.71 19.32
N TYR A 527 -1.52 -1.07 20.50
CA TYR A 527 -2.57 -1.31 21.51
C TYR A 527 -3.26 -0.07 22.06
N SER A 528 -3.08 1.10 21.43
CA SER A 528 -3.91 2.28 21.68
C SER A 528 -4.86 2.49 20.49
N VAL A 529 -6.14 2.20 20.69
CA VAL A 529 -7.21 2.53 19.75
C VAL A 529 -7.18 4.05 19.52
N SER A 530 -7.09 4.46 18.24
CA SER A 530 -7.20 5.84 17.72
C SER A 530 -5.89 6.55 17.39
N SER A 531 -5.34 6.33 16.18
CA SER A 531 -4.68 7.38 15.37
C SER A 531 -4.06 6.87 14.04
N TYR A 532 -4.85 6.25 13.14
CA TYR A 532 -4.38 5.96 11.77
C TYR A 532 -5.55 6.03 10.78
N PHE A 533 -5.96 7.22 10.33
CA PHE A 533 -7.09 7.36 9.41
C PHE A 533 -7.02 8.51 8.38
N SER A 534 -5.85 9.11 8.12
CA SER A 534 -5.81 10.40 7.41
C SER A 534 -5.21 10.42 6.00
N PHE A 535 -5.03 9.29 5.30
CA PHE A 535 -4.35 9.34 3.97
C PHE A 535 -5.02 8.64 2.79
N PHE A 536 -6.05 7.82 2.97
CA PHE A 536 -6.80 7.20 1.85
C PHE A 536 -8.19 7.79 1.59
N GLN A 537 -8.46 8.99 2.11
CA GLN A 537 -9.79 9.59 2.06
C GLN A 537 -9.92 10.82 1.13
N ASN A 538 -8.81 11.32 0.57
CA ASN A 538 -8.80 12.59 -0.20
C ASN A 538 -8.38 12.40 -1.66
N ALA A 539 -9.04 11.48 -2.35
CA ALA A 539 -9.18 11.58 -3.80
C ALA A 539 -10.67 11.46 -4.12
N PRO A 540 -11.40 12.58 -4.33
CA PRO A 540 -12.77 12.48 -4.81
C PRO A 540 -12.77 11.82 -6.19
N PRO A 541 -13.76 10.97 -6.52
CA PRO A 541 -13.99 10.63 -7.92
C PRO A 541 -14.26 11.94 -8.68
N PRO A 542 -13.90 12.05 -9.98
CA PRO A 542 -14.24 13.23 -10.75
C PRO A 542 -15.76 13.43 -10.71
N GLN A 543 -16.19 14.48 -10.02
CA GLN A 543 -17.59 14.90 -9.97
C GLN A 543 -18.01 15.23 -11.40
N LEU A 544 -18.82 14.35 -12.00
CA LEU A 544 -19.58 14.66 -13.20
C LEU A 544 -20.69 15.62 -12.79
N ALA A 545 -20.48 16.91 -13.05
CA ALA A 545 -21.49 17.93 -12.90
C ALA A 545 -22.73 17.54 -13.72
N MET A 546 -23.85 17.29 -13.02
CA MET A 546 -25.17 17.16 -13.61
C MET A 546 -25.61 18.53 -14.14
N LEU A 547 -25.81 18.65 -15.45
CA LEU A 547 -26.54 19.77 -16.05
C LEU A 547 -27.91 19.28 -16.50
N ASN A 548 -28.92 19.60 -15.69
CA ASN A 548 -30.34 19.48 -16.01
C ASN A 548 -30.65 20.29 -17.27
N ARG A 549 -30.92 19.61 -18.39
CA ARG A 549 -31.39 20.25 -19.63
C ARG A 549 -32.84 19.86 -19.89
N ARG A 550 -33.76 20.40 -19.08
CA ARG A 550 -35.20 20.46 -19.38
C ARG A 550 -35.81 21.71 -18.76
N GLN A 551 -35.75 22.82 -19.49
CA GLN A 551 -36.80 23.86 -19.54
C GLN A 551 -36.36 24.92 -20.55
N ALA A 552 -36.94 24.87 -21.75
CA ALA A 552 -37.27 26.00 -22.62
C ALA A 552 -37.59 25.47 -24.03
N LEU A 553 -38.84 25.06 -24.24
CA LEU A 553 -39.47 25.05 -25.56
C LEU A 553 -40.54 26.14 -25.52
N ALA A 554 -40.36 27.21 -26.28
CA ALA A 554 -41.40 27.97 -26.99
C ALA A 554 -40.79 29.27 -27.53
N GLN A 555 -40.56 29.34 -28.84
CA GLN A 555 -41.17 30.32 -29.75
C GLN A 555 -40.56 30.18 -31.17
N ILE A 556 -41.45 30.09 -32.14
CA ILE A 556 -41.21 29.85 -33.57
C ILE A 556 -41.34 31.19 -34.32
N ALA A 557 -40.47 31.42 -35.33
CA ALA A 557 -40.73 31.95 -36.70
C ALA A 557 -39.47 32.71 -37.27
N PRO A 558 -39.34 33.01 -38.59
CA PRO A 558 -38.67 32.12 -39.56
C PRO A 558 -37.57 32.78 -40.45
N GLN A 559 -36.65 31.94 -40.98
CA GLN A 559 -35.88 32.06 -42.27
C GLN A 559 -34.87 33.23 -42.44
N PRO A 560 -33.87 33.20 -43.38
CA PRO A 560 -33.80 32.35 -44.58
C PRO A 560 -32.51 31.55 -44.83
N GLN A 561 -32.71 30.57 -45.72
CA GLN A 561 -31.73 29.71 -46.39
C GLN A 561 -30.67 30.50 -47.18
N VAL A 562 -29.39 30.10 -47.06
CA VAL A 562 -28.38 30.30 -48.10
C VAL A 562 -27.51 29.05 -48.26
N ALA A 563 -27.63 28.48 -49.47
CA ALA A 563 -26.74 27.60 -50.25
C ALA A 563 -25.63 26.77 -49.57
N ARG A 564 -25.76 25.44 -49.72
CA ARG A 564 -24.63 24.49 -49.77
C ARG A 564 -24.01 24.49 -51.18
N PRO A 565 -22.69 24.28 -51.31
CA PRO A 565 -22.14 23.53 -52.41
C PRO A 565 -21.76 22.11 -51.96
N ASN A 566 -22.16 21.14 -52.80
CA ASN A 566 -21.64 19.78 -52.83
C ASN A 566 -20.14 19.78 -53.16
N LEU A 567 -19.39 18.84 -52.58
CA LEU A 567 -18.26 18.20 -53.26
C LEU A 567 -18.03 16.80 -52.66
N ASN A 568 -18.41 15.80 -53.45
CA ASN A 568 -17.97 14.42 -53.34
C ASN A 568 -16.53 14.30 -53.89
N ASN A 569 -15.84 13.26 -53.42
CA ASN A 569 -14.59 12.66 -53.93
C ASN A 569 -13.27 13.41 -53.61
N ASP A 570 -12.52 12.91 -52.62
CA ASP A 570 -11.39 12.02 -52.90
C ASP A 570 -10.63 11.67 -51.61
N LEU A 571 -10.59 10.36 -51.32
CA LEU A 571 -9.71 9.76 -50.34
C LEU A 571 -8.26 9.80 -50.85
N ARG A 572 -7.36 10.52 -50.17
CA ARG A 572 -5.91 10.26 -50.23
C ARG A 572 -5.31 10.23 -48.84
N PHE A 573 -4.95 9.02 -48.41
CA PHE A 573 -4.11 8.76 -47.24
C PHE A 573 -2.65 9.20 -47.50
N PRO A 574 -1.94 9.77 -46.52
CA PRO A 574 -0.49 9.92 -46.61
C PRO A 574 0.24 8.59 -46.36
N GLN A 575 0.91 8.14 -47.42
CA GLN A 575 2.08 7.26 -47.54
C GLN A 575 2.70 6.71 -46.24
N VAL A 576 2.60 5.38 -46.11
CA VAL A 576 3.33 4.54 -45.16
C VAL A 576 4.78 4.38 -45.63
N ARG A 577 5.76 4.77 -44.81
CA ARG A 577 7.18 4.39 -45.02
C ARG A 577 7.34 2.89 -44.74
N ARG A 578 7.59 2.09 -45.78
CA ARG A 578 8.07 0.70 -45.65
C ARG A 578 9.56 0.73 -45.29
N PHE A 579 9.93 0.05 -44.21
CA PHE A 579 11.32 -0.27 -43.90
C PHE A 579 11.70 -1.56 -44.62
N LEU A 580 12.78 -1.52 -45.41
CA LEU A 580 13.43 -2.70 -45.99
C LEU A 580 14.32 -3.34 -44.92
N PHE A 581 14.13 -4.64 -44.66
CA PHE A 581 15.07 -5.45 -43.89
C PHE A 581 15.99 -6.20 -44.86
N ILE A 582 17.30 -6.13 -44.62
CA ILE A 582 18.34 -6.82 -45.37
C ILE A 582 18.84 -7.97 -44.50
N ASN A 583 18.95 -9.17 -45.09
CA ASN A 583 19.53 -10.32 -44.40
C ASN A 583 21.03 -10.11 -44.14
N PRO A 584 21.65 -10.85 -43.19
CA PRO A 584 23.09 -10.76 -42.93
C PRO A 584 23.99 -11.07 -44.14
N ASP A 585 23.45 -11.70 -45.19
CA ASP A 585 24.13 -12.01 -46.45
C ASP A 585 23.86 -10.99 -47.58
N GLY A 586 23.18 -9.89 -47.29
CA GLY A 586 22.98 -8.79 -48.23
C GLY A 586 21.81 -8.97 -49.21
N THR A 587 20.98 -10.00 -49.06
CA THR A 587 19.81 -10.18 -49.95
C THR A 587 18.54 -9.53 -49.38
N PRO A 588 17.71 -8.87 -50.22
CA PRO A 588 16.45 -8.24 -49.77
C PRO A 588 15.33 -9.28 -49.62
N HIS A 589 14.61 -9.22 -48.49
CA HIS A 589 13.39 -10.00 -48.23
C HIS A 589 12.17 -9.08 -48.40
N LEU A 590 11.18 -9.50 -49.21
CA LEU A 590 9.91 -8.78 -49.38
C LEU A 590 8.98 -8.95 -48.17
#